data_AF-A0A1Y1KBT5-F1
#
_entry.id   AF-A0A1Y1KBT5-F1
#
_cell.length_a   1.000
_cell.length_b   1.000
_cell.length_c   1.000
_cell.angle_alpha   90.00
_cell.angle_beta   90.00
_cell.angle_gamma   90.00
#
_symmetry.space_group_name_H-M   'P 1'
#
loop_
_entity.id
_entity.type
_entity.pdbx_description
1 polymer ?
#
loop_
_entity_poly.entity_id
_entity_poly.type
_entity_poly.pdbx_seq_one_letter_code
_entity_poly.pdbx_strand_id
1 'polypeptide(L)'
;DKANFGQPEIKLGTIPGAGGSQRLTRAIGKSKAMELILTGKSFSGAEAERWGVAARTFPTYEALMEETLKTAETIAGYSKVAVQACKEVVNKSQDLGLRDGVEFERRVFHSLFGSQDQKIGMKAFAEKTKAEWTHS
;
A
#
# COMPACT_ATOMS: atom_id res chain seq x y z
N ASP A 1 0.76 6.75 -17.14
CA ASP A 1 1.77 7.83 -17.15
C ASP A 1 1.11 9.22 -17.21
N LYS A 2 0.02 9.40 -17.98
CA LYS A 2 -0.77 10.64 -18.15
C LYS A 2 -1.58 11.10 -16.92
N ALA A 3 -1.50 10.38 -15.79
CA ALA A 3 -2.18 10.80 -14.58
C ALA A 3 -1.61 12.14 -14.09
N ASN A 4 -2.46 12.97 -13.49
CA ASN A 4 -2.07 14.27 -12.94
C ASN A 4 -2.47 14.34 -11.46
N PHE A 5 -1.50 14.60 -10.60
CA PHE A 5 -1.67 14.65 -9.15
C PHE A 5 -1.33 16.05 -8.62
N GLY A 6 -1.84 16.41 -7.45
CA GLY A 6 -1.52 17.69 -6.81
C GLY A 6 -2.29 17.93 -5.52
N GLN A 7 -1.91 18.98 -4.79
CA GLN A 7 -2.58 19.51 -3.61
C GLN A 7 -2.79 21.02 -3.80
N PRO A 8 -3.77 21.45 -4.64
CA PRO A 8 -3.94 22.84 -5.06
C PRO A 8 -4.70 23.71 -4.05
N GLU A 9 -5.05 23.19 -2.88
CA GLU A 9 -5.86 23.85 -1.84
C GLU A 9 -5.34 25.23 -1.44
N ILE A 10 -4.02 25.46 -1.52
CA ILE A 10 -3.40 26.77 -1.25
C ILE A 10 -3.94 27.88 -2.16
N LYS A 11 -4.34 27.53 -3.40
CA LYS A 11 -4.94 28.47 -4.37
C LYS A 11 -6.33 28.94 -3.94
N LEU A 12 -6.97 28.20 -3.04
CA LEU A 12 -8.26 28.53 -2.43
C LEU A 12 -8.11 29.16 -1.04
N GLY A 13 -6.88 29.47 -0.61
CA GLY A 13 -6.60 30.04 0.71
C GLY A 13 -6.75 29.03 1.86
N THR A 14 -6.63 27.73 1.60
CA THR A 14 -6.71 26.68 2.62
C THR A 14 -5.59 25.64 2.47
N ILE A 15 -5.51 24.70 3.41
CA ILE A 15 -4.53 23.61 3.42
C ILE A 15 -5.19 22.28 3.02
N PRO A 16 -4.40 21.26 2.64
CA PRO A 16 -4.91 19.91 2.47
C PRO A 16 -5.63 19.38 3.72
N GLY A 17 -6.95 19.20 3.65
CA GLY A 17 -7.80 18.80 4.77
C GLY A 17 -7.99 17.29 4.94
N ALA A 18 -7.78 16.49 3.89
CA ALA A 18 -8.02 15.03 3.89
C ALA A 18 -6.77 14.19 4.24
N GLY A 19 -5.76 14.82 4.87
CA GLY A 19 -4.49 14.18 5.22
C GLY A 19 -3.43 14.19 4.11
N GLY A 20 -3.63 14.98 3.04
CA GLY A 20 -2.64 15.16 1.97
C GLY A 20 -1.29 15.65 2.49
N SER A 21 -1.30 16.63 3.41
CA SER A 21 -0.08 17.14 4.08
C SER A 21 0.68 16.07 4.87
N GLN A 22 -0.01 15.02 5.33
CA GLN A 22 0.56 13.95 6.14
C GLN A 22 1.08 12.79 5.28
N ARG A 23 0.25 12.32 4.36
CA ARG A 23 0.55 11.13 3.53
C ARG A 23 1.51 11.44 2.39
N LEU A 24 1.34 12.59 1.71
CA LEU A 24 2.25 12.99 0.64
C LEU A 24 3.66 13.21 1.20
N THR A 25 3.77 13.91 2.34
CA THR A 25 5.05 14.15 3.01
C THR A 25 5.76 12.85 3.41
N ARG A 26 5.02 11.84 3.89
CA ARG A 26 5.58 10.52 4.18
C ARG A 26 6.03 9.78 2.93
N ALA A 27 5.31 9.91 1.81
CA ALA A 27 5.65 9.25 0.56
C ALA A 27 6.90 9.85 -0.11
N ILE A 28 7.00 11.19 -0.20
CA ILE A 28 7.98 11.85 -1.06
C ILE A 28 9.00 12.73 -0.32
N GLY A 29 8.93 12.75 1.01
CA GLY A 29 9.78 13.57 1.87
C GLY A 29 9.34 15.03 1.99
N LYS A 30 9.84 15.70 3.04
CA LYS A 30 9.46 17.06 3.43
C LYS A 30 9.68 18.10 2.33
N SER A 31 10.88 18.14 1.74
CA SER A 31 11.26 19.23 0.83
C SER A 31 10.36 19.28 -0.41
N LYS A 32 10.11 18.11 -1.02
CA LYS A 32 9.27 18.02 -2.22
C LYS A 32 7.79 18.24 -1.89
N ALA A 33 7.30 17.69 -0.77
CA ALA A 33 5.93 17.94 -0.34
C ALA A 33 5.66 19.43 -0.09
N MET A 34 6.62 20.15 0.51
CA MET A 34 6.52 21.60 0.72
C MET A 34 6.45 22.36 -0.61
N GLU A 35 7.31 22.03 -1.59
CA GLU A 35 7.24 22.65 -2.92
C GLU A 35 5.85 22.47 -3.54
N LEU A 36 5.33 21.24 -3.57
CA LEU A 36 4.04 20.95 -4.21
C LEU A 36 2.86 21.60 -3.47
N ILE A 37 2.82 21.53 -2.13
CA ILE A 37 1.71 22.05 -1.33
C ILE A 37 1.72 23.57 -1.30
N LEU A 38 2.88 24.22 -1.18
CA LEU A 38 2.97 25.68 -1.08
C LEU A 38 2.83 26.38 -2.44
N THR A 39 3.20 25.71 -3.54
CA THR A 39 3.00 26.26 -4.90
C THR A 39 1.68 25.85 -5.54
N GLY A 40 1.04 24.79 -5.04
CA GLY A 40 -0.14 24.18 -5.67
C GLY A 40 0.16 23.62 -7.08
N LYS A 41 1.42 23.31 -7.38
CA LYS A 41 1.86 22.72 -8.65
C LYS A 41 1.43 21.26 -8.73
N SER A 42 1.00 20.85 -9.92
CA SER A 42 0.68 19.45 -10.21
C SER A 42 1.91 18.67 -10.69
N PHE A 43 1.86 17.35 -10.57
CA PHE A 43 2.91 16.42 -11.01
C PHE A 43 2.31 15.23 -11.76
N SER A 44 3.11 14.67 -12.66
CA SER A 44 2.72 13.59 -13.56
C SER A 44 2.67 12.22 -12.87
N GLY A 45 2.02 11.25 -13.51
CA GLY A 45 2.04 9.86 -13.06
C GLY A 45 3.45 9.26 -13.05
N ALA A 46 4.28 9.60 -14.04
CA ALA A 46 5.67 9.16 -14.07
C ALA A 46 6.52 9.74 -12.92
N GLU A 47 6.20 10.94 -12.43
CA GLU A 47 6.78 11.47 -11.20
C GLU A 47 6.21 10.77 -9.97
N ALA A 48 4.90 10.51 -9.93
CA ALA A 48 4.25 9.80 -8.83
C ALA A 48 4.86 8.41 -8.60
N GLU A 49 5.18 7.67 -9.67
CA GLU A 49 5.83 6.37 -9.58
C GLU A 49 7.28 6.49 -9.09
N ARG A 50 8.09 7.35 -9.71
CA ARG A 50 9.49 7.58 -9.31
C ARG A 50 9.64 8.04 -7.86
N TRP A 51 8.65 8.74 -7.32
CA TRP A 51 8.66 9.24 -5.94
C TRP A 51 7.98 8.30 -4.94
N GLY A 52 7.40 7.18 -5.38
CA GLY A 52 6.75 6.21 -4.50
C GLY A 52 5.32 6.59 -4.06
N VAL A 53 4.67 7.54 -4.73
CA VAL A 53 3.23 7.83 -4.54
C VAL A 53 2.37 6.78 -5.24
N ALA A 54 2.81 6.30 -6.41
CA ALA A 54 2.20 5.21 -7.14
C ALA A 54 3.18 4.03 -7.23
N ALA A 55 2.68 2.80 -7.16
CA ALA A 55 3.55 1.61 -7.27
C ALA A 55 4.06 1.37 -8.70
N ARG A 56 3.23 1.67 -9.70
CA ARG A 56 3.51 1.47 -11.14
C ARG A 56 2.74 2.48 -11.97
N THR A 57 3.21 2.72 -13.20
CA THR A 57 2.46 3.48 -14.22
C THR A 57 2.37 2.71 -15.52
N PHE A 58 1.27 2.91 -16.24
CA PHE A 58 1.01 2.27 -17.54
C PHE A 58 0.75 3.31 -18.62
N PRO A 59 1.11 3.04 -19.88
CA PRO A 59 0.96 3.99 -21.00
C PRO A 59 -0.49 4.14 -21.48
N THR A 60 -1.33 3.11 -21.29
CA THR A 60 -2.73 3.09 -21.71
C THR A 60 -3.65 2.68 -20.57
N TYR A 61 -4.93 3.00 -20.71
CA TYR A 61 -5.96 2.62 -19.73
C TYR A 61 -6.20 1.12 -19.73
N GLU A 62 -6.16 0.47 -20.88
CA GLU A 62 -6.36 -0.96 -21.04
C GLU A 62 -5.27 -1.75 -20.29
N ALA A 63 -4.00 -1.38 -20.48
CA ALA A 63 -2.89 -1.99 -19.77
C ALA A 63 -2.96 -1.73 -18.26
N LEU A 64 -3.40 -0.53 -17.84
CA LEU A 64 -3.64 -0.20 -16.44
C LEU A 64 -4.70 -1.14 -15.84
N MET A 65 -5.84 -1.32 -16.52
CA MET A 65 -6.95 -2.12 -16.00
C MET A 65 -6.60 -3.60 -15.94
N GLU A 66 -5.96 -4.14 -16.98
CA GLU A 66 -5.50 -5.53 -17.01
C GLU A 66 -4.57 -5.82 -15.83
N GLU A 67 -3.52 -5.03 -15.64
CA GLU A 67 -2.56 -5.24 -14.56
C GLU A 67 -3.14 -4.93 -13.17
N THR A 68 -4.10 -4.01 -13.06
CA THR A 68 -4.83 -3.75 -11.82
C THR A 68 -5.65 -4.97 -11.41
N LEU A 69 -6.44 -5.55 -12.32
CA LEU A 69 -7.26 -6.73 -12.06
C LEU A 69 -6.40 -7.94 -11.73
N LYS A 70 -5.34 -8.20 -12.50
CA LYS A 70 -4.37 -9.26 -12.22
C LYS A 70 -3.74 -9.15 -10.83
N THR A 71 -3.40 -7.93 -10.42
CA THR A 71 -2.87 -7.67 -9.07
C THR A 71 -3.93 -7.94 -8.00
N ALA A 72 -5.16 -7.49 -8.22
CA ALA A 72 -6.28 -7.74 -7.31
C ALA A 72 -6.60 -9.23 -7.18
N GLU A 73 -6.63 -9.97 -8.28
CA GLU A 73 -6.81 -11.43 -8.33
C GLU A 73 -5.71 -12.16 -7.58
N THR A 74 -4.46 -11.73 -7.75
CA THR A 74 -3.32 -12.30 -7.00
C THR A 74 -3.53 -12.13 -5.50
N ILE A 75 -3.90 -10.92 -5.04
CA ILE A 75 -4.17 -10.64 -3.62
C ILE A 75 -5.37 -11.46 -3.12
N ALA A 76 -6.45 -11.52 -3.90
CA ALA A 76 -7.65 -12.28 -3.57
C ALA A 76 -7.42 -13.80 -3.54
N GLY A 77 -6.40 -14.28 -4.26
CA GLY A 77 -5.99 -15.69 -4.27
C GLY A 77 -5.22 -16.15 -3.02
N TYR A 78 -4.96 -15.27 -2.05
CA TYR A 78 -4.31 -15.61 -0.79
C TYR A 78 -5.29 -15.72 0.38
N SER A 79 -4.82 -16.23 1.52
CA SER A 79 -5.57 -16.19 2.78
C SER A 79 -5.97 -14.76 3.14
N LYS A 80 -7.28 -14.50 3.28
CA LYS A 80 -7.83 -13.22 3.73
C LYS A 80 -7.23 -12.78 5.07
N VAL A 81 -7.09 -13.71 6.02
CA VAL A 81 -6.53 -13.44 7.35
C VAL A 81 -5.08 -12.95 7.22
N ALA A 82 -4.27 -13.64 6.41
CA ALA A 82 -2.89 -13.24 6.15
C ALA A 82 -2.80 -11.89 5.41
N VAL A 83 -3.64 -11.66 4.39
CA VAL A 83 -3.68 -10.38 3.65
C VAL A 83 -4.01 -9.21 4.58
N GLN A 84 -4.98 -9.39 5.47
CA GLN A 84 -5.36 -8.37 6.46
C GLN A 84 -4.19 -8.11 7.43
N ALA A 85 -3.57 -9.15 7.96
CA ALA A 85 -2.41 -9.05 8.85
C ALA A 85 -1.22 -8.32 8.18
N CYS A 86 -0.88 -8.68 6.94
CA CYS A 86 0.17 -8.02 6.17
C CYS A 86 -0.11 -6.52 5.99
N LYS A 87 -1.35 -6.17 5.63
CA LYS A 87 -1.76 -4.76 5.50
C LYS A 87 -1.66 -4.02 6.84
N GLU A 88 -2.03 -4.67 7.94
CA GLU A 88 -2.00 -4.08 9.28
C GLU A 88 -0.58 -3.76 9.74
N VAL A 89 0.36 -4.71 9.63
CA VAL A 89 1.76 -4.49 10.06
C VAL A 89 2.45 -3.42 9.21
N VAL A 90 2.21 -3.39 7.90
CA VAL A 90 2.75 -2.34 7.01
C VAL A 90 2.17 -0.98 7.36
N ASN A 91 0.87 -0.86 7.64
CA ASN A 91 0.29 0.41 8.07
C ASN A 91 0.89 0.88 9.40
N LYS A 92 1.13 -0.03 10.35
CA LYS A 92 1.74 0.32 11.65
C LYS A 92 3.18 0.79 11.55
N SER A 93 3.91 0.42 10.50
CA SER A 93 5.25 0.98 10.23
C SER A 93 5.25 2.51 10.04
N GLN A 94 4.09 3.11 9.72
CA GLN A 94 3.95 4.55 9.52
C GLN A 94 3.69 5.33 10.82
N ASP A 95 3.37 4.60 11.90
CA ASP A 95 2.99 5.14 13.20
C ASP A 95 4.06 4.85 14.28
N LEU A 96 4.77 3.72 14.15
CA LEU A 96 5.68 3.21 15.18
C LEU A 96 7.14 3.34 14.77
N GLY A 97 8.03 3.45 15.77
CA GLY A 97 9.46 3.27 15.56
C GLY A 97 9.78 1.82 15.18
N LEU A 98 10.94 1.60 14.54
CA LEU A 98 11.32 0.29 13.99
C LEU A 98 11.21 -0.85 15.02
N ARG A 99 11.72 -0.64 16.25
CA ARG A 99 11.66 -1.63 17.31
C ARG A 99 10.21 -2.02 17.65
N ASP A 100 9.37 -1.04 17.94
CA ASP A 100 7.99 -1.26 18.33
C ASP A 100 7.17 -1.86 17.18
N GLY A 101 7.47 -1.46 15.94
CA GLY A 101 6.90 -2.05 14.72
C GLY A 101 7.24 -3.54 14.59
N VAL A 102 8.50 -3.93 14.79
CA VAL A 102 8.92 -5.35 14.78
C VAL A 102 8.28 -6.13 15.93
N GLU A 103 8.17 -5.55 17.12
CA GLU A 103 7.48 -6.19 18.25
C GLU A 103 5.97 -6.35 17.99
N PHE A 104 5.34 -5.40 17.30
CA PHE A 104 3.96 -5.51 16.83
C PHE A 104 3.81 -6.61 15.76
N GLU A 105 4.66 -6.59 14.73
CA GLU A 105 4.67 -7.60 13.65
C GLU A 105 4.80 -9.01 14.22
N ARG A 106 5.74 -9.24 15.15
CA ARG A 106 5.94 -10.54 15.79
C ARG A 106 4.69 -11.05 16.50
N ARG A 107 3.93 -10.17 17.17
CA ARG A 107 2.68 -10.54 17.84
C ARG A 107 1.60 -10.94 16.84
N VAL A 108 1.43 -10.15 15.79
CA VAL A 108 0.48 -10.45 14.70
C VAL A 108 0.87 -11.77 14.02
N PHE A 109 2.14 -11.95 13.69
CA PHE A 109 2.67 -13.18 13.09
C PHE A 109 2.40 -14.41 13.96
N HIS A 110 2.69 -14.36 15.26
CA HIS A 110 2.39 -15.48 16.17
C HIS A 110 0.89 -15.80 16.23
N SER A 111 0.01 -14.79 16.14
CA SER A 111 -1.43 -15.01 16.16
C SER A 111 -1.93 -15.79 14.95
N LEU A 112 -1.26 -15.66 13.80
CA LEU A 112 -1.62 -16.39 12.57
C LEU A 112 -1.45 -17.90 12.70
N PHE A 113 -0.59 -18.40 13.59
CA PHE A 113 -0.48 -19.84 13.86
C PHE A 113 -1.74 -20.44 14.50
N GLY A 114 -2.65 -19.60 14.99
CA GLY A 114 -3.98 -20.01 15.43
C GLY A 114 -4.98 -20.19 14.29
N SER A 115 -4.71 -19.68 13.08
CA SER A 115 -5.65 -19.71 11.94
C SER A 115 -5.64 -21.07 11.23
N GLN A 116 -6.75 -21.42 10.58
CA GLN A 116 -6.82 -22.62 9.75
C GLN A 116 -6.01 -22.46 8.47
N ASP A 117 -6.08 -21.27 7.86
CA ASP A 117 -5.35 -20.94 6.64
C ASP A 117 -3.83 -21.10 6.80
N GLN A 118 -3.26 -20.80 7.97
CA GLN A 118 -1.84 -21.02 8.22
C GLN A 118 -1.46 -22.50 8.07
N LYS A 119 -2.28 -23.41 8.64
CA LYS A 119 -2.07 -24.86 8.54
C LYS A 119 -2.26 -25.36 7.11
N ILE A 120 -3.29 -24.88 6.42
CA ILE A 120 -3.57 -25.20 5.01
C ILE A 120 -2.36 -24.78 4.15
N GLY A 121 -1.89 -23.55 4.32
CA GLY A 121 -0.78 -22.99 3.55
C GLY A 121 0.52 -23.77 3.75
N MET A 122 0.87 -24.08 5.00
CA MET A 122 2.08 -24.88 5.28
C MET A 122 1.99 -26.30 4.72
N LYS A 123 0.82 -26.95 4.85
CA LYS A 123 0.59 -28.28 4.31
C LYS A 123 0.68 -28.28 2.77
N ALA A 124 -0.03 -27.36 2.12
CA ALA A 124 -0.04 -27.24 0.67
C ALA A 124 1.37 -26.94 0.11
N PHE A 125 2.14 -26.10 0.80
CA PHE A 125 3.54 -25.84 0.44
C PHE A 125 4.41 -27.09 0.53
N ALA A 126 4.32 -27.85 1.63
CA ALA A 126 5.08 -29.09 1.81
C ALA A 126 4.70 -30.17 0.78
N GLU A 127 3.41 -30.26 0.45
CA GLU A 127 2.86 -31.23 -0.51
C GLU A 127 2.95 -30.76 -1.97
N LYS A 128 3.39 -29.52 -2.21
CA LYS A 128 3.43 -28.86 -3.54
C LYS A 128 2.05 -28.86 -4.23
N THR A 129 1.00 -28.70 -3.45
CA THR A 129 -0.38 -28.59 -3.93
C THR A 129 -0.87 -27.14 -3.84
N LYS A 130 -1.99 -26.84 -4.49
CA LYS A 130 -2.64 -25.54 -4.36
C LYS A 130 -3.37 -25.48 -3.02
N ALA A 131 -3.16 -24.39 -2.28
CA ALA A 131 -3.89 -24.13 -1.04
C ALA A 131 -5.33 -23.72 -1.34
N GLU A 132 -6.28 -24.35 -0.67
CA GLU A 132 -7.69 -24.00 -0.71
C GLU A 132 -8.06 -23.28 0.59
N TRP A 133 -8.07 -21.95 0.55
CA TRP A 133 -8.24 -21.10 1.74
C TRP A 133 -9.68 -21.15 2.25
N THR A 134 -9.84 -21.23 3.57
CA THR A 134 -11.16 -21.08 4.22
C THR A 134 -11.37 -19.69 4.78
N HIS A 135 -10.33 -18.84 4.75
CA HIS A 135 -10.36 -17.47 5.26
C HIS A 135 -10.63 -17.42 6.78
N SER A 136 -10.11 -18.41 7.50
CA SER A 136 -10.23 -18.59 8.96
C SER A 136 -8.94 -19.03 9.63
#